data_AF-A0A6J4J1N7-F1
#
_entry.id   AF-A0A6J4J1N7-F1
#
_cell.length_a   1.000
_cell.length_b   1.000
_cell.length_c   1.000
_cell.angle_alpha   90.00
_cell.angle_beta   90.00
_cell.angle_gamma   90.00
#
_symmetry.space_group_name_H-M   'P 1'
#
loop_
_entity.id
_entity.type
_entity.pdbx_description
1 polymer ?
#
loop_
_entity_poly.entity_id
_entity_poly.type
_entity_poly.pdbx_seq_one_letter_code
_entity_poly.pdbx_strand_id
1 'polypeptide(L)'
;MIRHPIAVRALLASVLSALLIGAPARATGGAAAAKKTAARPATGAAKPALQKRWLFVWRDMSDPKEVDRMIARFPRAKAAGYNGVAFSFNVPAAKAAELRRAAKQHGLGLVAIVMGGSRDRNYAEGVLSKDALFVARNGTAVHQPDNPTRVVNGDFEDATGNHFNGWSSQDDEGVTTFADHDVKHGGKTSLRMESIGKNAARHCRIAQPLTLQPHRQYRISFWVKTENMAPADPEVKVLTADAQSFINFQTFRSQRTQDWTHYDLVFNSLDHREARLYVGSWGGKDGKLWWDDLSIEEVGLVNVLRRPGCPVTVRGENGTAYEEGRDYEKIVDPQLHPWRAYHEPPRIRLTAGTRIAENQRLRVSYYHPIIVYEDRVTSCLSEPKIFADWRDEVKQANDLLRPAAFLMSHDELRVMNQCALCRSKKRTPGELLAWNVRKAAQIIRQVRPGAEMWVWNDMFDPQHNAVDRYYAVNGSLKGSWKGLDKDVGIVNWHGGLMGKNARFFADLGLRQILSGYYDGDEDGSAIARWLANTRSVPGVVGAMYTTWEDRYDAMDVWAQKAWGGAGRGR
;
A
#
# COMPACT_ATOMS: atom_id res chain seq x y z
N MET A 1 4.79 14.87 6.60
CA MET A 1 4.76 14.69 8.07
C MET A 1 3.43 14.02 8.41
N ILE A 2 3.42 12.69 8.42
CA ILE A 2 2.25 11.89 8.79
C ILE A 2 2.33 11.73 10.31
N ARG A 3 1.49 12.46 11.04
CA ARG A 3 1.32 12.23 12.48
C ARG A 3 0.37 11.05 12.63
N HIS A 4 0.90 9.86 12.91
CA HIS A 4 0.34 8.83 13.81
C HIS A 4 1.17 7.53 13.69
N PRO A 5 1.56 6.88 14.79
CA PRO A 5 2.16 5.55 14.75
C PRO A 5 1.06 4.54 14.41
N ILE A 6 1.14 3.96 13.21
CA ILE A 6 0.15 3.01 12.70
C ILE A 6 0.64 1.60 13.04
N ALA A 7 -0.09 0.91 13.91
CA ALA A 7 0.04 -0.55 14.03
C ALA A 7 -0.36 -1.17 12.68
N VAL A 8 0.62 -1.79 12.01
CA VAL A 8 0.43 -2.51 10.75
C VAL A 8 0.10 -3.96 11.11
N ARG A 9 -1.18 -4.34 11.09
CA ARG A 9 -1.51 -5.76 10.97
C ARG A 9 -1.67 -6.07 9.49
N ALA A 10 -0.68 -6.75 8.93
CA ALA A 10 -0.76 -7.30 7.59
C ALA A 10 -1.92 -8.31 7.54
N LEU A 11 -3.02 -7.95 6.85
CA LEU A 11 -4.00 -8.94 6.42
C LEU A 11 -3.32 -9.80 5.36
N LEU A 12 -2.92 -11.02 5.73
CA LEU A 12 -2.44 -12.03 4.80
C LEU A 12 -3.54 -12.32 3.79
N ALA A 13 -3.43 -11.79 2.57
CA ALA A 13 -4.22 -12.22 1.42
C ALA A 13 -3.83 -13.67 1.09
N SER A 14 -4.50 -14.62 1.73
CA SER A 14 -4.40 -16.04 1.44
C SER A 14 -5.58 -16.40 0.55
N VAL A 15 -5.43 -16.30 -0.77
CA VAL A 15 -6.41 -16.86 -1.72
C VAL A 15 -5.66 -17.50 -2.89
N LEU A 16 -6.15 -18.69 -3.27
CA LEU A 16 -5.80 -19.56 -4.39
C LEU A 16 -4.58 -20.50 -4.23
N SER A 17 -4.85 -21.67 -3.64
CA SER A 17 -4.33 -22.95 -4.15
C SER A 17 -5.26 -24.08 -3.73
N ALA A 18 -6.16 -24.52 -4.60
CA ALA A 18 -6.78 -25.84 -4.49
C ALA A 18 -7.26 -26.32 -5.87
N LEU A 19 -7.01 -27.62 -6.10
CA LEU A 19 -7.53 -28.51 -7.15
C LEU A 19 -6.75 -28.61 -8.47
N LEU A 20 -5.84 -29.59 -8.50
CA LEU A 20 -5.83 -30.64 -9.53
C LEU A 20 -5.22 -31.92 -8.91
N ILE A 21 -6.10 -32.84 -8.52
CA ILE A 21 -5.77 -34.20 -8.10
C ILE A 21 -5.65 -35.06 -9.37
N GLY A 22 -4.48 -35.67 -9.58
CA GLY A 22 -4.25 -36.70 -10.58
C GLY A 22 -3.37 -37.80 -9.98
N ALA A 23 -3.91 -39.02 -9.91
CA ALA A 23 -3.37 -40.19 -9.24
C ALA A 23 -2.14 -40.82 -9.97
N PRO A 24 -1.43 -41.79 -9.34
CA PRO A 24 -0.05 -42.13 -9.67
C PRO A 24 0.08 -43.23 -10.73
N ALA A 25 1.17 -43.21 -11.50
CA ALA A 25 1.64 -44.34 -12.29
C ALA A 25 2.96 -44.88 -11.70
N ARG A 26 2.91 -46.15 -11.25
CA ARG A 26 4.07 -47.00 -10.93
C ARG A 26 4.68 -47.55 -12.22
N ALA A 27 6.02 -47.58 -12.31
CA ALA A 27 6.83 -48.62 -12.96
C ALA A 27 8.32 -48.29 -12.74
N THR A 28 9.02 -49.00 -11.85
CA THR A 28 9.89 -50.17 -12.07
C THR A 28 11.33 -49.85 -12.44
N GLY A 29 12.23 -50.20 -11.51
CA GLY A 29 13.40 -51.05 -11.76
C GLY A 29 14.57 -50.47 -12.55
N GLY A 30 15.73 -50.36 -11.88
CA GLY A 30 17.01 -50.17 -12.56
C GLY A 30 18.14 -49.80 -11.61
N ALA A 31 18.62 -50.75 -10.82
CA ALA A 31 19.80 -50.60 -9.99
C ALA A 31 21.07 -50.51 -10.88
N ALA A 32 21.88 -49.48 -10.68
CA ALA A 32 23.26 -49.41 -11.21
C ALA A 32 24.22 -48.99 -10.09
N ALA A 33 25.30 -49.75 -9.98
CA ALA A 33 26.24 -49.81 -8.87
C ALA A 33 26.91 -48.48 -8.51
N ALA A 34 26.89 -48.16 -7.21
CA ALA A 34 27.63 -47.05 -6.62
C ALA A 34 29.12 -47.39 -6.47
N LYS A 35 30.00 -46.64 -7.13
CA LYS A 35 31.43 -46.59 -6.82
C LYS A 35 31.64 -45.64 -5.63
N LYS A 36 32.04 -46.19 -4.48
CA LYS A 36 32.49 -45.44 -3.29
C LYS A 36 33.76 -44.66 -3.64
N THR A 37 33.65 -43.34 -3.76
CA THR A 37 34.78 -42.42 -3.65
C THR A 37 34.77 -41.84 -2.24
N ALA A 38 35.86 -42.02 -1.50
CA ALA A 38 36.03 -41.51 -0.16
C ALA A 38 36.10 -39.96 -0.20
N ALA A 39 35.07 -39.30 0.30
CA ALA A 39 35.06 -37.86 0.49
C ALA A 39 35.99 -37.50 1.66
N ARG A 40 37.03 -36.70 1.37
CA ARG A 40 37.80 -36.00 2.42
C ARG A 40 36.81 -35.12 3.21
N PRO A 41 36.94 -35.03 4.55
CA PRO A 41 36.10 -34.14 5.33
C PRO A 41 36.33 -32.71 4.83
N ALA A 42 35.26 -32.08 4.33
CA ALA A 42 35.26 -30.67 4.01
C ALA A 42 35.58 -29.91 5.31
N THR A 43 36.80 -29.38 5.38
CA THR A 43 37.18 -28.37 6.37
C THR A 43 36.13 -27.29 6.34
N GLY A 44 35.39 -27.13 7.45
CA GLY A 44 34.29 -26.19 7.57
C GLY A 44 34.78 -24.79 7.22
N ALA A 45 34.43 -24.32 6.02
CA ALA A 45 34.56 -22.92 5.68
C ALA A 45 33.74 -22.15 6.72
N ALA A 46 34.41 -21.31 7.53
CA ALA A 46 33.74 -20.40 8.42
C ALA A 46 32.67 -19.66 7.63
N LYS A 47 31.44 -19.61 8.15
CA LYS A 47 30.36 -18.81 7.53
C LYS A 47 30.91 -17.41 7.27
N PRO A 48 30.81 -16.87 6.03
CA PRO A 48 31.17 -15.48 5.79
C PRO A 48 30.40 -14.62 6.80
N ALA A 49 31.12 -13.82 7.59
CA ALA A 49 30.48 -12.94 8.55
C ALA A 49 29.52 -12.00 7.79
N LEU A 50 28.28 -11.88 8.26
CA LEU A 50 27.33 -10.92 7.71
C LEU A 50 27.93 -9.51 7.81
N GLN A 51 28.26 -8.93 6.67
CA GLN A 51 28.93 -7.63 6.57
C GLN A 51 27.98 -6.48 6.93
N LYS A 52 26.69 -6.62 6.64
CA LYS A 52 25.65 -5.64 6.97
C LYS A 52 24.73 -6.22 8.06
N ARG A 53 24.70 -5.59 9.23
CA ARG A 53 23.90 -5.98 10.39
C ARG A 53 23.14 -4.76 10.85
N TRP A 54 21.97 -4.56 10.27
CA TRP A 54 21.28 -3.26 10.34
C TRP A 54 20.09 -3.29 11.28
N LEU A 55 19.89 -2.18 11.99
CA LEU A 55 18.69 -1.89 12.75
C LEU A 55 17.82 -0.92 11.95
N PHE A 56 16.58 -1.27 11.67
CA PHE A 56 15.63 -0.37 11.03
C PHE A 56 14.82 0.41 12.05
N VAL A 57 14.67 1.71 11.84
CA VAL A 57 13.89 2.63 12.68
C VAL A 57 12.90 3.41 11.83
N TRP A 58 11.64 2.97 11.85
CA TRP A 58 10.54 3.63 11.14
C TRP A 58 9.77 4.57 12.06
N ARG A 59 10.21 5.83 12.12
CA ARG A 59 9.57 6.91 12.89
C ARG A 59 9.71 8.24 12.15
N ASP A 60 8.95 9.24 12.58
CA ASP A 60 9.09 10.60 12.05
C ASP A 60 10.34 11.27 12.64
N MET A 61 11.45 11.20 11.91
CA MET A 61 12.73 11.77 12.36
C MET A 61 12.75 13.30 12.36
N SER A 62 11.70 13.98 11.89
CA SER A 62 11.57 15.43 12.04
C SER A 62 11.24 15.86 13.47
N ASP A 63 10.73 14.96 14.31
CA ASP A 63 10.60 15.17 15.75
C ASP A 63 11.95 14.90 16.44
N PRO A 64 12.60 15.92 17.05
CA PRO A 64 13.84 15.73 17.80
C PRO A 64 13.78 14.63 18.86
N LYS A 65 12.61 14.41 19.48
CA LYS A 65 12.43 13.37 20.51
C LYS A 65 12.55 11.97 19.94
N GLU A 66 12.11 11.76 18.70
CA GLU A 66 12.26 10.46 18.03
C GLU A 66 13.73 10.20 17.66
N VAL A 67 14.50 11.25 17.35
CA VAL A 67 15.96 11.17 17.20
C VAL A 67 16.62 10.77 18.52
N ASP A 68 16.21 11.35 19.65
CA ASP A 68 16.71 10.99 20.98
C ASP A 68 16.40 9.53 21.35
N ARG A 69 15.16 9.09 21.12
CA ARG A 69 14.77 7.69 21.32
C ARG A 69 15.59 6.75 20.46
N MET A 70 15.93 7.12 19.23
CA MET A 70 16.81 6.32 18.38
C MET A 70 18.24 6.25 18.94
N ILE A 71 18.83 7.39 19.31
CA ILE A 71 20.18 7.45 19.91
C ILE A 71 20.27 6.60 21.18
N ALA A 72 19.24 6.64 22.02
CA ALA A 72 19.18 5.84 23.25
C ALA A 72 19.27 4.32 23.01
N ARG A 73 18.95 3.84 21.80
CA ARG A 73 19.07 2.41 21.43
C ARG A 73 20.50 2.01 21.03
N PHE A 74 21.38 2.96 20.69
CA PHE A 74 22.71 2.67 20.13
C PHE A 74 23.62 1.84 21.04
N PRO A 75 23.68 2.04 22.37
CA PRO A 75 24.46 1.17 23.25
C PRO A 75 24.05 -0.29 23.16
N ARG A 76 22.72 -0.57 23.21
CA ARG A 76 22.18 -1.93 23.12
C ARG A 76 22.34 -2.52 21.72
N ALA A 77 22.17 -1.70 20.66
CA ALA A 77 22.44 -2.12 19.29
C ALA A 77 23.91 -2.52 19.08
N LYS A 78 24.86 -1.73 19.59
CA LYS A 78 26.29 -2.08 19.57
C LYS A 78 26.55 -3.40 20.30
N ALA A 79 25.99 -3.57 21.50
CA ALA A 79 26.15 -4.78 22.29
C ALA A 79 25.57 -6.03 21.59
N ALA A 80 24.50 -5.87 20.79
CA ALA A 80 23.93 -6.93 19.97
C ALA A 80 24.65 -7.17 18.63
N GLY A 81 25.69 -6.37 18.32
CA GLY A 81 26.53 -6.55 17.13
C GLY A 81 26.02 -5.85 15.87
N TYR A 82 25.02 -4.97 15.97
CA TYR A 82 24.61 -4.13 14.85
C TYR A 82 25.75 -3.19 14.42
N ASN A 83 25.85 -2.91 13.13
CA ASN A 83 26.85 -2.02 12.56
C ASN A 83 26.26 -0.93 11.65
N GLY A 84 24.93 -0.87 11.54
CA GLY A 84 24.24 0.19 10.82
C GLY A 84 22.83 0.43 11.37
N VAL A 85 22.32 1.63 11.15
CA VAL A 85 20.94 2.02 11.49
C VAL A 85 20.30 2.70 10.31
N ALA A 86 19.17 2.18 9.85
CA ALA A 86 18.36 2.72 8.75
C ALA A 86 17.17 3.50 9.29
N PHE A 87 17.01 4.76 8.88
CA PHE A 87 16.00 5.68 9.41
C PHE A 87 15.64 6.77 8.39
N SER A 88 14.47 7.39 8.55
CA SER A 88 13.99 8.48 7.69
C SER A 88 14.98 9.65 7.64
N PHE A 89 15.28 10.17 6.44
CA PHE A 89 16.32 11.20 6.24
C PHE A 89 16.11 12.53 6.98
N ASN A 90 14.87 12.83 7.39
CA ASN A 90 14.37 14.16 7.72
C ASN A 90 14.77 14.68 9.11
N VAL A 91 15.96 14.33 9.59
CA VAL A 91 16.54 14.76 10.87
C VAL A 91 16.75 16.29 10.89
N PRO A 92 16.29 17.01 11.93
CA PRO A 92 16.53 18.43 12.09
C PRO A 92 18.02 18.76 12.23
N ALA A 93 18.45 19.89 11.66
CA ALA A 93 19.84 20.33 11.70
C ALA A 93 20.41 20.41 13.13
N ALA A 94 19.59 20.83 14.10
CA ALA A 94 19.96 20.93 15.51
C ALA A 94 20.36 19.57 16.14
N LYS A 95 19.83 18.45 15.65
CA LYS A 95 20.12 17.09 16.17
C LYS A 95 21.14 16.33 15.34
N ALA A 96 21.39 16.76 14.10
CA ALA A 96 22.25 16.04 13.16
C ALA A 96 23.68 15.81 13.69
N ALA A 97 24.30 16.81 14.31
CA ALA A 97 25.66 16.69 14.85
C ALA A 97 25.74 15.68 16.01
N GLU A 98 24.75 15.66 16.88
CA GLU A 98 24.65 14.73 18.00
C GLU A 98 24.47 13.30 17.51
N LEU A 99 23.53 13.08 16.58
CA LEU A 99 23.29 11.79 15.96
C LEU A 99 24.57 11.22 15.34
N ARG A 100 25.31 12.02 14.56
CA ARG A 100 26.59 11.59 13.98
C ARG A 100 27.62 11.19 15.04
N ARG A 101 27.75 11.97 16.12
CA ARG A 101 28.68 11.66 17.22
C ARG A 101 28.31 10.36 17.91
N ALA A 102 27.03 10.19 18.26
CA ALA A 102 26.53 8.99 18.91
C ALA A 102 26.73 7.74 18.03
N ALA A 103 26.38 7.82 16.75
CA ALA A 103 26.58 6.72 15.80
C ALA A 103 28.07 6.34 15.68
N LYS A 104 28.97 7.33 15.57
CA LYS A 104 30.41 7.11 15.55
C LYS A 104 30.93 6.46 16.84
N GLN A 105 30.52 6.95 18.00
CA GLN A 105 30.88 6.38 19.32
C GLN A 105 30.46 4.90 19.44
N HIS A 106 29.32 4.55 18.83
CA HIS A 106 28.80 3.19 18.86
C HIS A 106 29.19 2.31 17.67
N GLY A 107 29.98 2.82 16.71
CA GLY A 107 30.41 2.06 15.53
C GLY A 107 29.26 1.74 14.57
N LEU A 108 28.22 2.57 14.54
CA LEU A 108 27.04 2.41 13.69
C LEU A 108 27.16 3.32 12.46
N GLY A 109 27.06 2.74 11.27
CA GLY A 109 26.87 3.48 10.04
C GLY A 109 25.44 4.02 9.93
N LEU A 110 25.29 5.30 9.59
CA LEU A 110 23.97 5.87 9.31
C LEU A 110 23.50 5.48 7.91
N VAL A 111 22.28 4.98 7.77
CA VAL A 111 21.64 4.67 6.48
C VAL A 111 20.40 5.55 6.35
N ALA A 112 20.42 6.49 5.41
CA ALA A 112 19.31 7.42 5.22
C ALA A 112 18.26 6.80 4.29
N ILE A 113 17.04 6.63 4.79
CA ILE A 113 15.88 6.25 3.97
C ILE A 113 15.39 7.48 3.24
N VAL A 114 15.41 7.40 1.91
CA VAL A 114 15.08 8.51 1.01
C VAL A 114 14.06 8.10 -0.06
N MET A 115 13.51 9.10 -0.75
CA MET A 115 12.55 8.98 -1.84
C MET A 115 11.20 8.43 -1.37
N GLY A 116 10.86 8.70 -0.11
CA GLY A 116 9.59 8.34 0.50
C GLY A 116 8.58 9.49 0.42
N GLY A 117 7.37 9.19 -0.06
CA GLY A 117 6.26 10.16 -0.11
C GLY A 117 6.49 11.37 -1.02
N SER A 118 5.48 12.22 -1.15
CA SER A 118 5.54 13.47 -1.91
C SER A 118 5.46 14.67 -0.96
N ARG A 119 6.24 15.73 -1.25
CA ARG A 119 6.18 17.00 -0.51
C ARG A 119 4.86 17.75 -0.75
N ASP A 120 4.37 17.71 -1.99
CA ASP A 120 3.07 18.26 -2.40
C ASP A 120 2.08 17.11 -2.65
N ARG A 121 0.87 17.25 -2.09
CA ARG A 121 -0.22 16.27 -2.24
C ARG A 121 -0.65 16.11 -3.70
N ASN A 122 -0.47 17.13 -4.53
CA ASN A 122 -0.77 17.06 -5.97
C ASN A 122 0.10 16.04 -6.71
N TYR A 123 1.25 15.65 -6.16
CA TYR A 123 2.16 14.74 -6.84
C TYR A 123 1.77 13.26 -6.73
N ALA A 124 0.67 12.94 -6.04
CA ALA A 124 0.09 11.60 -6.05
C ALA A 124 -0.16 11.08 -7.50
N GLU A 125 -0.03 9.77 -7.69
CA GLU A 125 -0.49 9.12 -8.91
C GLU A 125 -2.02 9.28 -8.99
N GLY A 126 -2.50 9.68 -10.17
CA GLY A 126 -3.89 10.06 -10.36
C GLY A 126 -4.59 9.07 -11.28
N VAL A 127 -5.75 8.57 -10.88
CA VAL A 127 -6.67 7.82 -11.73
C VAL A 127 -7.67 8.76 -12.39
N LEU A 128 -8.09 8.44 -13.61
CA LEU A 128 -8.98 9.28 -14.39
C LEU A 128 -10.44 9.12 -13.92
N SER A 129 -11.10 10.25 -13.68
CA SER A 129 -12.54 10.40 -13.77
C SER A 129 -12.86 11.08 -15.10
N LYS A 130 -13.56 10.42 -16.01
CA LYS A 130 -13.66 10.78 -17.43
C LYS A 130 -15.06 11.19 -17.84
N ASP A 131 -15.29 12.46 -18.16
CA ASP A 131 -16.54 13.01 -18.71
C ASP A 131 -17.72 13.01 -17.70
N ALA A 132 -17.44 13.31 -16.43
CA ALA A 132 -18.45 13.37 -15.37
C ALA A 132 -19.43 14.50 -15.65
N LEU A 133 -20.73 14.26 -15.43
CA LEU A 133 -21.74 15.26 -15.71
C LEU A 133 -21.71 16.34 -14.63
N PHE A 134 -21.63 17.59 -15.08
CA PHE A 134 -21.84 18.78 -14.27
C PHE A 134 -22.92 19.63 -14.93
N VAL A 135 -23.73 20.32 -14.13
CA VAL A 135 -24.75 21.24 -14.64
C VAL A 135 -24.50 22.64 -14.09
N ALA A 136 -24.40 23.60 -15.00
CA ALA A 136 -24.23 25.00 -14.68
C ALA A 136 -25.52 25.58 -14.09
N ARG A 137 -25.46 26.13 -12.87
CA ARG A 137 -26.52 26.90 -12.23
C ARG A 137 -25.95 28.01 -11.35
N ASN A 138 -26.55 29.20 -11.44
CA ASN A 138 -26.26 30.33 -10.55
C ASN A 138 -24.74 30.65 -10.46
N GLY A 139 -24.07 30.75 -11.61
CA GLY A 139 -22.64 31.09 -11.67
C GLY A 139 -21.68 29.97 -11.19
N THR A 140 -22.17 28.76 -10.94
CA THR A 140 -21.34 27.58 -10.67
C THR A 140 -21.77 26.41 -11.54
N ALA A 141 -20.95 25.36 -11.64
CA ALA A 141 -21.39 24.06 -12.11
C ALA A 141 -21.13 23.00 -11.03
N VAL A 142 -22.14 22.17 -10.78
CA VAL A 142 -22.15 21.15 -9.73
C VAL A 142 -22.31 19.78 -10.38
N HIS A 143 -21.66 18.77 -9.80
CA HIS A 143 -21.78 17.39 -10.27
C HIS A 143 -23.25 16.96 -10.21
N GLN A 144 -23.69 16.26 -11.24
CA GLN A 144 -25.00 15.62 -11.28
C GLN A 144 -24.78 14.19 -11.78
N PRO A 145 -24.97 13.16 -10.93
CA PRO A 145 -24.90 11.78 -11.38
C PRO A 145 -25.83 11.55 -12.57
N ASP A 146 -25.33 10.91 -13.62
CA ASP A 146 -26.11 10.51 -14.80
C ASP A 146 -26.03 9.02 -15.10
N ASN A 147 -25.67 8.25 -14.09
CA ASN A 147 -25.58 6.81 -14.08
C ASN A 147 -26.56 6.21 -13.05
N PRO A 148 -27.10 5.01 -13.28
CA PRO A 148 -28.11 4.40 -12.41
C PRO A 148 -27.51 3.68 -11.18
N THR A 149 -26.21 3.85 -10.89
CA THR A 149 -25.52 3.15 -9.81
C THR A 149 -26.15 3.51 -8.46
N ARG A 150 -26.73 2.51 -7.79
CA ARG A 150 -27.31 2.62 -6.46
C ARG A 150 -27.30 1.25 -5.80
N VAL A 151 -27.41 1.24 -4.48
CA VAL A 151 -27.71 0.03 -3.70
C VAL A 151 -29.23 -0.02 -3.55
N VAL A 152 -29.84 -1.16 -3.88
CA VAL A 152 -31.23 -1.44 -3.52
C VAL A 152 -31.28 -1.89 -2.05
N ASN A 153 -32.25 -1.38 -1.29
CA ASN A 153 -32.48 -1.72 0.13
C ASN A 153 -31.20 -1.58 0.99
N GLY A 154 -30.53 -0.43 0.83
CA GLY A 154 -29.31 -0.10 1.60
C GLY A 154 -29.58 0.44 3.00
N ASP A 155 -30.80 0.92 3.25
CA ASP A 155 -31.36 1.23 4.57
C ASP A 155 -31.88 -0.01 5.30
N PHE A 156 -31.91 -1.18 4.64
CA PHE A 156 -32.30 -2.47 5.21
C PHE A 156 -33.75 -2.54 5.74
N GLU A 157 -34.62 -1.63 5.31
CA GLU A 157 -36.02 -1.56 5.75
C GLU A 157 -36.92 -2.64 5.11
N ASP A 158 -36.56 -3.10 3.91
CA ASP A 158 -37.34 -4.08 3.15
C ASP A 158 -36.87 -5.51 3.46
N ALA A 159 -37.44 -6.12 4.50
CA ALA A 159 -37.11 -7.47 4.93
C ALA A 159 -38.36 -8.37 5.08
N THR A 160 -38.24 -9.63 4.64
CA THR A 160 -39.24 -10.69 4.87
C THR A 160 -38.68 -11.68 5.89
N GLY A 161 -39.05 -11.55 7.16
CA GLY A 161 -38.36 -12.28 8.22
C GLY A 161 -36.92 -11.78 8.36
N ASN A 162 -35.93 -12.67 8.19
CA ASN A 162 -34.51 -12.28 8.18
C ASN A 162 -33.93 -12.10 6.75
N HIS A 163 -34.74 -12.24 5.70
CA HIS A 163 -34.32 -12.07 4.32
C HIS A 163 -34.41 -10.60 3.91
N PHE A 164 -33.30 -9.96 3.51
CA PHE A 164 -33.31 -8.59 3.00
C PHE A 164 -33.55 -8.57 1.49
N ASN A 165 -34.71 -8.08 1.07
CA ASN A 165 -35.12 -8.06 -0.32
C ASN A 165 -34.17 -7.18 -1.17
N GLY A 166 -33.93 -7.55 -2.42
CA GLY A 166 -33.06 -6.81 -3.35
C GLY A 166 -31.57 -7.12 -3.25
N TRP A 167 -31.14 -7.88 -2.24
CA TRP A 167 -29.78 -8.39 -2.13
C TRP A 167 -29.64 -9.76 -2.82
N SER A 168 -28.63 -9.91 -3.67
CA SER A 168 -28.44 -11.11 -4.51
C SER A 168 -27.88 -12.32 -3.78
N SER A 169 -27.28 -12.11 -2.61
CA SER A 169 -26.79 -13.18 -1.73
C SER A 169 -26.75 -12.70 -0.29
N GLN A 170 -27.10 -13.56 0.65
CA GLN A 170 -27.03 -13.33 2.09
C GLN A 170 -26.58 -14.63 2.78
N ASP A 171 -25.56 -14.56 3.63
CA ASP A 171 -25.07 -15.74 4.35
C ASP A 171 -26.00 -16.06 5.55
N ASP A 172 -26.40 -17.32 5.67
CA ASP A 172 -27.14 -17.95 6.79
C ASP A 172 -28.24 -17.08 7.45
N GLU A 173 -29.29 -16.78 6.68
CA GLU A 173 -30.47 -16.02 7.14
C GLU A 173 -31.09 -16.62 8.42
N GLY A 174 -31.24 -15.81 9.47
CA GLY A 174 -31.75 -16.22 10.77
C GLY A 174 -30.80 -17.07 11.62
N VAL A 175 -29.56 -17.29 11.16
CA VAL A 175 -28.51 -17.98 11.92
C VAL A 175 -27.33 -17.07 12.21
N THR A 176 -26.85 -16.33 11.20
CA THR A 176 -25.80 -15.32 11.37
C THR A 176 -26.21 -13.94 10.88
N THR A 177 -27.19 -13.81 10.00
CA THR A 177 -27.75 -12.54 9.55
C THR A 177 -29.21 -12.39 9.99
N PHE A 178 -29.58 -11.21 10.49
CA PHE A 178 -30.89 -10.95 11.08
C PHE A 178 -31.41 -9.56 10.73
N ALA A 179 -32.72 -9.45 10.51
CA ALA A 179 -33.43 -8.17 10.55
C ALA A 179 -33.61 -7.76 12.01
N ASP A 180 -32.94 -6.69 12.43
CA ASP A 180 -33.01 -6.19 13.80
C ASP A 180 -33.91 -4.97 13.87
N HIS A 181 -35.00 -5.08 14.63
CA HIS A 181 -35.98 -4.02 14.81
C HIS A 181 -35.78 -3.23 16.10
N ASP A 182 -34.82 -3.62 16.95
CA ASP A 182 -34.54 -2.98 18.24
C ASP A 182 -33.36 -2.03 18.12
N VAL A 183 -32.26 -2.49 17.53
CA VAL A 183 -31.04 -1.72 17.32
C VAL A 183 -30.98 -1.28 15.85
N LYS A 184 -31.16 0.01 15.61
CA LYS A 184 -31.10 0.65 14.28
C LYS A 184 -30.49 2.04 14.38
N HIS A 185 -29.97 2.54 13.27
CA HIS A 185 -29.51 3.92 13.13
C HIS A 185 -30.61 4.75 12.46
N GLY A 186 -31.05 4.33 11.28
CA GLY A 186 -32.16 4.89 10.53
C GLY A 186 -33.42 4.04 10.66
N GLY A 187 -34.56 4.56 10.18
CA GLY A 187 -35.76 3.76 9.95
C GLY A 187 -36.26 2.89 11.13
N LYS A 188 -36.62 1.65 10.81
CA LYS A 188 -37.20 0.64 11.71
C LYS A 188 -36.39 -0.65 11.77
N THR A 189 -35.49 -0.90 10.83
CA THR A 189 -34.77 -2.16 10.69
C THR A 189 -33.31 -1.90 10.34
N SER A 190 -32.39 -2.65 10.93
CA SER A 190 -31.00 -2.71 10.46
C SER A 190 -30.56 -4.15 10.19
N LEU A 191 -29.47 -4.30 9.44
CA LEU A 191 -28.82 -5.59 9.25
C LEU A 191 -27.92 -5.91 10.44
N ARG A 192 -28.34 -6.87 11.29
CA ARG A 192 -27.49 -7.42 12.35
C ARG A 192 -26.80 -8.70 11.87
N MET A 193 -25.51 -8.77 12.13
CA MET A 193 -24.68 -9.95 12.00
C MET A 193 -24.21 -10.41 13.38
N GLU A 194 -24.37 -11.68 13.71
CA GLU A 194 -23.87 -12.25 14.96
C GLU A 194 -23.55 -13.74 14.83
N SER A 195 -22.96 -14.34 15.86
CA SER A 195 -22.66 -15.78 15.86
C SER A 195 -21.86 -16.25 14.62
N ILE A 196 -21.06 -15.36 14.03
CA ILE A 196 -20.37 -15.57 12.74
C ILE A 196 -19.51 -16.84 12.77
N GLY A 197 -18.94 -17.17 13.94
CA GLY A 197 -18.15 -18.39 14.13
C GLY A 197 -18.92 -19.71 14.00
N LYS A 198 -20.27 -19.70 13.94
CA LYS A 198 -21.09 -20.88 13.64
C LYS A 198 -21.01 -21.26 12.16
N ASN A 199 -20.74 -20.30 11.28
CA ASN A 199 -20.47 -20.57 9.88
C ASN A 199 -19.09 -21.25 9.75
N ALA A 200 -19.02 -22.39 9.06
CA ALA A 200 -17.77 -23.15 8.93
C ALA A 200 -16.65 -22.37 8.21
N ALA A 201 -17.01 -21.50 7.26
CA ALA A 201 -16.09 -20.59 6.57
C ALA A 201 -15.81 -19.30 7.37
N ARG A 202 -16.55 -19.06 8.46
CA ARG A 202 -16.48 -17.85 9.30
C ARG A 202 -16.70 -16.58 8.49
N HIS A 203 -17.59 -16.66 7.51
CA HIS A 203 -18.05 -15.53 6.74
C HIS A 203 -19.49 -15.21 7.12
N CYS A 204 -19.81 -13.93 7.15
CA CYS A 204 -21.18 -13.45 7.28
C CYS A 204 -21.29 -12.18 6.44
N ARG A 205 -21.93 -12.30 5.28
CA ARG A 205 -21.90 -11.27 4.22
C ARG A 205 -23.26 -11.15 3.57
N ILE A 206 -23.50 -9.98 3.00
CA ILE A 206 -24.56 -9.74 2.02
C ILE A 206 -23.95 -9.07 0.79
N ALA A 207 -24.50 -9.34 -0.40
CA ALA A 207 -23.92 -8.85 -1.66
C ALA A 207 -24.94 -8.48 -2.73
N GLN A 208 -24.60 -7.50 -3.55
CA GLN A 208 -25.42 -7.01 -4.66
C GLN A 208 -24.54 -6.72 -5.89
N PRO A 209 -24.99 -7.05 -7.12
CA PRO A 209 -24.33 -6.55 -8.32
C PRO A 209 -24.46 -5.03 -8.39
N LEU A 210 -23.43 -4.37 -8.92
CA LEU A 210 -23.43 -2.95 -9.21
C LEU A 210 -23.20 -2.71 -10.70
N THR A 211 -24.05 -1.90 -11.31
CA THR A 211 -23.76 -1.29 -12.62
C THR A 211 -22.93 -0.04 -12.40
N LEU A 212 -21.79 0.06 -13.07
CA LEU A 212 -20.85 1.17 -12.98
C LEU A 212 -20.68 1.83 -14.35
N GLN A 213 -20.39 3.13 -14.33
CA GLN A 213 -19.86 3.83 -15.49
C GLN A 213 -18.31 3.78 -15.41
N PRO A 214 -17.59 3.33 -16.44
CA PRO A 214 -16.14 3.29 -16.42
C PRO A 214 -15.52 4.68 -16.22
N HIS A 215 -14.38 4.71 -15.54
CA HIS A 215 -13.61 5.90 -15.22
C HIS A 215 -14.46 6.94 -14.50
N ARG A 216 -15.13 6.53 -13.43
CA ARG A 216 -15.89 7.41 -12.53
C ARG A 216 -15.41 7.28 -11.10
N GLN A 217 -15.63 8.32 -10.32
CA GLN A 217 -15.37 8.33 -8.88
C GLN A 217 -16.69 8.05 -8.14
N TYR A 218 -16.64 7.15 -7.19
CA TYR A 218 -17.80 6.72 -6.41
C TYR A 218 -17.53 6.84 -4.92
N ARG A 219 -18.54 7.23 -4.16
CA ARG A 219 -18.55 7.22 -2.70
C ARG A 219 -19.46 6.09 -2.23
N ILE A 220 -18.99 5.32 -1.24
CA ILE A 220 -19.80 4.40 -0.46
C ILE A 220 -19.92 5.00 0.94
N SER A 221 -21.13 5.29 1.39
CA SER A 221 -21.43 5.87 2.71
C SER A 221 -22.29 4.90 3.49
N PHE A 222 -22.00 4.68 4.78
CA PHE A 222 -22.72 3.73 5.61
C PHE A 222 -22.48 3.98 7.10
N TRP A 223 -23.33 3.39 7.94
CA TRP A 223 -23.18 3.37 9.39
C TRP A 223 -22.88 1.97 9.91
N VAL A 224 -21.95 1.88 10.85
CA VAL A 224 -21.59 0.63 11.53
C VAL A 224 -21.67 0.80 13.03
N LYS A 225 -22.25 -0.19 13.70
CA LYS A 225 -22.16 -0.40 15.14
C LYS A 225 -21.53 -1.76 15.42
N THR A 226 -20.72 -1.86 16.47
CA THR A 226 -20.14 -3.14 16.90
C THR A 226 -20.31 -3.35 18.39
N GLU A 227 -20.48 -4.60 18.80
CA GLU A 227 -20.48 -5.01 20.20
C GLU A 227 -19.61 -6.25 20.37
N ASN A 228 -18.51 -6.11 21.11
CA ASN A 228 -17.58 -7.17 21.48
C ASN A 228 -17.00 -7.99 20.32
N MET A 229 -17.02 -7.44 19.09
CA MET A 229 -16.56 -8.11 17.87
C MET A 229 -15.16 -8.73 18.02
N ALA A 230 -15.03 -9.98 17.61
CA ALA A 230 -13.80 -10.75 17.69
C ALA A 230 -13.56 -11.56 16.41
N PRO A 231 -12.60 -11.17 15.55
CA PRO A 231 -11.92 -9.86 15.50
C PRO A 231 -12.90 -8.71 15.17
N ALA A 232 -12.45 -7.46 15.33
CA ALA A 232 -13.15 -6.30 14.78
C ALA A 232 -12.84 -6.19 13.28
N ASP A 233 -13.61 -6.91 12.47
CA ASP A 233 -13.40 -7.07 11.02
C ASP A 233 -14.61 -6.73 10.11
N PRO A 234 -15.41 -5.66 10.36
CA PRO A 234 -16.33 -5.18 9.34
C PRO A 234 -15.57 -4.76 8.08
N GLU A 235 -16.02 -5.23 6.92
CA GLU A 235 -15.41 -4.94 5.63
C GLU A 235 -16.47 -4.58 4.59
N VAL A 236 -16.12 -3.63 3.72
CA VAL A 236 -16.87 -3.28 2.51
C VAL A 236 -15.97 -3.54 1.31
N LYS A 237 -16.40 -4.40 0.38
CA LYS A 237 -15.64 -4.76 -0.82
C LYS A 237 -16.44 -4.42 -2.06
N VAL A 238 -15.77 -3.79 -3.02
CA VAL A 238 -16.24 -3.73 -4.40
C VAL A 238 -15.27 -4.56 -5.21
N LEU A 239 -15.75 -5.68 -5.72
CA LEU A 239 -14.96 -6.63 -6.50
C LEU A 239 -15.39 -6.59 -7.96
N THR A 240 -14.55 -7.13 -8.84
CA THR A 240 -14.94 -7.48 -10.21
C THR A 240 -16.17 -8.36 -10.22
N ALA A 241 -16.92 -8.38 -11.34
CA ALA A 241 -18.17 -9.16 -11.45
C ALA A 241 -17.99 -10.66 -11.17
N ASP A 242 -16.81 -11.23 -11.47
CA ASP A 242 -16.40 -12.60 -11.18
C ASP A 242 -15.86 -12.81 -9.73
N ALA A 243 -15.84 -11.75 -8.93
CA ALA A 243 -15.31 -11.67 -7.58
C ALA A 243 -13.85 -12.13 -7.41
N GLN A 244 -13.04 -12.08 -8.47
CA GLN A 244 -11.63 -12.50 -8.44
C GLN A 244 -10.65 -11.37 -8.10
N SER A 245 -11.05 -10.11 -8.20
CA SER A 245 -10.16 -8.97 -7.98
C SER A 245 -10.89 -7.77 -7.36
N PHE A 246 -10.14 -6.92 -6.68
CA PHE A 246 -10.67 -5.71 -6.05
C PHE A 246 -10.75 -4.56 -7.05
N ILE A 247 -11.82 -3.75 -6.93
CA ILE A 247 -11.98 -2.45 -7.59
C ILE A 247 -11.86 -1.34 -6.54
N ASN A 248 -12.52 -1.53 -5.39
CA ASN A 248 -12.26 -0.72 -4.20
C ASN A 248 -11.08 -1.32 -3.43
N PHE A 249 -10.07 -0.51 -3.16
CA PHE A 249 -8.89 -0.89 -2.39
C PHE A 249 -8.85 -0.26 -1.00
N GLN A 250 -9.77 0.65 -0.70
CA GLN A 250 -9.81 1.35 0.57
C GLN A 250 -10.48 0.48 1.64
N THR A 251 -9.92 0.49 2.84
CA THR A 251 -10.48 -0.15 4.04
C THR A 251 -10.76 0.90 5.11
N PHE A 252 -11.45 0.49 6.18
CA PHE A 252 -11.69 1.30 7.37
C PHE A 252 -11.45 0.44 8.61
N ARG A 253 -11.25 1.10 9.76
CA ARG A 253 -11.03 0.43 11.04
C ARG A 253 -12.20 0.67 11.95
N SER A 254 -12.83 -0.42 12.39
CA SER A 254 -13.79 -0.41 13.47
C SER A 254 -13.10 -0.75 14.80
N GLN A 255 -13.71 -0.35 15.91
CA GLN A 255 -13.37 -0.89 17.23
C GLN A 255 -14.14 -2.19 17.47
N ARG A 256 -13.71 -2.94 18.49
CA ARG A 256 -14.43 -4.14 18.96
C ARG A 256 -15.84 -3.81 19.44
N THR A 257 -15.98 -2.70 20.14
CA THR A 257 -17.25 -2.14 20.60
C THR A 257 -17.23 -0.67 20.25
N GLN A 258 -18.20 -0.22 19.45
CA GLN A 258 -18.43 1.19 19.18
C GLN A 258 -19.91 1.43 18.96
N ASP A 259 -20.35 2.64 19.28
CA ASP A 259 -21.67 3.08 18.85
C ASP A 259 -21.71 3.36 17.35
N TRP A 260 -22.91 3.58 16.81
CA TRP A 260 -23.12 3.93 15.41
C TRP A 260 -22.10 4.99 14.96
N THR A 261 -21.28 4.60 14.00
CA THR A 261 -20.22 5.44 13.45
C THR A 261 -20.33 5.45 11.95
N HIS A 262 -20.32 6.66 11.40
CA HIS A 262 -20.35 6.91 9.97
C HIS A 262 -18.99 6.68 9.33
N TYR A 263 -18.98 6.06 8.16
CA TYR A 263 -17.79 5.87 7.35
C TYR A 263 -18.06 6.21 5.89
N ASP A 264 -17.02 6.73 5.24
CA ASP A 264 -16.97 6.94 3.80
C ASP A 264 -15.78 6.19 3.20
N LEU A 265 -16.04 5.48 2.11
CA LEU A 265 -15.02 4.93 1.22
C LEU A 265 -15.18 5.54 -0.17
N VAL A 266 -14.06 5.80 -0.84
CA VAL A 266 -14.06 6.32 -2.21
C VAL A 266 -13.22 5.42 -3.11
N PHE A 267 -13.80 5.06 -4.25
CA PHE A 267 -13.12 4.26 -5.27
C PHE A 267 -13.31 4.83 -6.66
N ASN A 268 -12.50 4.37 -7.62
CA ASN A 268 -12.70 4.63 -9.03
C ASN A 268 -13.08 3.34 -9.74
N SER A 269 -14.05 3.39 -10.64
CA SER A 269 -14.48 2.20 -11.40
C SER A 269 -13.41 1.66 -12.37
N LEU A 270 -12.32 2.40 -12.62
CA LEU A 270 -11.31 2.05 -13.61
C LEU A 270 -11.98 1.75 -14.96
N ASP A 271 -11.70 0.63 -15.61
CA ASP A 271 -12.35 0.23 -16.86
C ASP A 271 -13.63 -0.63 -16.64
N HIS A 272 -14.04 -0.86 -15.40
CA HIS A 272 -15.14 -1.75 -15.07
C HIS A 272 -16.52 -1.10 -15.28
N ARG A 273 -17.43 -1.88 -15.87
CA ARG A 273 -18.86 -1.56 -16.07
C ARG A 273 -19.77 -2.26 -15.08
N GLU A 274 -19.27 -3.33 -14.48
CA GLU A 274 -19.99 -4.17 -13.54
C GLU A 274 -19.05 -4.52 -12.40
N ALA A 275 -19.63 -4.60 -11.21
CA ALA A 275 -18.94 -4.98 -10.00
C ALA A 275 -19.88 -5.76 -9.09
N ARG A 276 -19.34 -6.27 -7.99
CA ARG A 276 -20.14 -6.82 -6.89
C ARG A 276 -19.77 -6.14 -5.59
N LEU A 277 -20.74 -5.52 -4.95
CA LEU A 277 -20.63 -4.97 -3.60
C LEU A 277 -20.84 -6.09 -2.60
N TYR A 278 -19.96 -6.17 -1.62
CA TYR A 278 -20.15 -6.98 -0.42
C TYR A 278 -20.00 -6.09 0.81
N VAL A 279 -20.84 -6.33 1.81
CA VAL A 279 -20.64 -5.82 3.18
C VAL A 279 -20.74 -6.98 4.15
N GLY A 280 -19.92 -6.99 5.20
CA GLY A 280 -19.95 -8.03 6.22
C GLY A 280 -18.61 -8.28 6.90
N SER A 281 -18.38 -9.53 7.32
CA SER A 281 -17.18 -9.98 8.03
C SER A 281 -16.54 -11.20 7.35
N TRP A 282 -15.20 -11.22 7.30
CA TRP A 282 -14.38 -12.30 6.73
C TRP A 282 -13.43 -12.85 7.80
N GLY A 283 -13.93 -13.77 8.62
CA GLY A 283 -13.16 -14.41 9.69
C GLY A 283 -13.69 -14.14 11.08
N GLY A 284 -14.87 -13.51 11.19
CA GLY A 284 -15.59 -13.28 12.44
C GLY A 284 -15.73 -14.55 13.28
N LYS A 285 -15.66 -14.39 14.60
CA LYS A 285 -15.85 -15.49 15.56
C LYS A 285 -17.06 -15.21 16.44
N ASP A 286 -17.04 -14.07 17.12
CA ASP A 286 -18.03 -13.72 18.13
C ASP A 286 -18.28 -12.21 18.18
N GLY A 287 -19.30 -11.81 18.91
CA GLY A 287 -19.80 -10.44 18.97
C GLY A 287 -20.89 -10.15 17.92
N LYS A 288 -21.30 -8.88 17.87
CA LYS A 288 -22.36 -8.39 17.00
C LYS A 288 -21.87 -7.21 16.16
N LEU A 289 -22.33 -7.16 14.92
CA LEU A 289 -22.05 -6.12 13.94
C LEU A 289 -23.38 -5.70 13.33
N TRP A 290 -23.66 -4.40 13.32
CA TRP A 290 -24.81 -3.86 12.62
C TRP A 290 -24.38 -2.94 11.49
N TRP A 291 -25.11 -3.01 10.38
CA TRP A 291 -25.01 -2.14 9.22
C TRP A 291 -26.32 -1.41 9.00
N ASP A 292 -26.23 -0.13 8.65
CA ASP A 292 -27.40 0.68 8.34
C ASP A 292 -27.07 1.83 7.37
N ASP A 293 -28.09 2.37 6.72
CA ASP A 293 -28.03 3.55 5.83
C ASP A 293 -26.89 3.49 4.78
N LEU A 294 -26.71 2.33 4.16
CA LEU A 294 -25.72 2.10 3.11
C LEU A 294 -26.17 2.73 1.79
N SER A 295 -25.30 3.55 1.21
CA SER A 295 -25.52 4.16 -0.10
C SER A 295 -24.25 4.12 -0.95
N ILE A 296 -24.45 4.16 -2.26
CA ILE A 296 -23.40 4.37 -3.25
C ILE A 296 -23.86 5.46 -4.21
N GLU A 297 -22.99 6.43 -4.47
CA GLU A 297 -23.26 7.53 -5.39
C GLU A 297 -22.03 7.85 -6.23
N GLU A 298 -22.23 8.25 -7.49
CA GLU A 298 -21.17 8.89 -8.27
C GLU A 298 -20.89 10.26 -7.64
N VAL A 299 -19.61 10.62 -7.50
CA VAL A 299 -19.18 11.93 -6.98
C VAL A 299 -18.23 12.62 -7.97
N GLY A 300 -18.08 13.94 -7.81
CA GLY A 300 -17.27 14.77 -8.70
C GLY A 300 -16.22 15.59 -7.96
N LEU A 301 -14.97 15.58 -8.42
CA LEU A 301 -13.89 16.49 -8.00
C LEU A 301 -13.39 16.36 -6.54
N VAL A 302 -13.79 15.32 -5.81
CA VAL A 302 -13.22 15.03 -4.48
C VAL A 302 -11.75 14.64 -4.67
N ASN A 303 -10.85 15.32 -3.97
CA ASN A 303 -9.40 15.16 -4.08
C ASN A 303 -8.86 15.36 -5.52
N VAL A 304 -9.42 16.31 -6.28
CA VAL A 304 -8.90 16.62 -7.63
C VAL A 304 -7.43 17.06 -7.59
N LEU A 305 -6.59 16.40 -8.39
CA LEU A 305 -5.16 16.67 -8.51
C LEU A 305 -4.89 17.70 -9.60
N ARG A 306 -3.95 18.63 -9.36
CA ARG A 306 -3.51 19.64 -10.33
C ARG A 306 -1.99 19.60 -10.53
N ARG A 307 -1.57 18.92 -11.59
CA ARG A 307 -0.16 18.82 -12.05
C ARG A 307 -0.11 18.43 -13.54
N PRO A 308 1.05 18.50 -14.24
CA PRO A 308 1.12 18.24 -15.68
C PRO A 308 0.49 16.92 -16.16
N GLY A 309 0.52 15.86 -15.35
CA GLY A 309 -0.11 14.58 -15.68
C GLY A 309 -1.59 14.45 -15.32
N CYS A 310 -2.17 15.46 -14.69
CA CYS A 310 -3.55 15.48 -14.21
C CYS A 310 -4.29 16.71 -14.77
N PRO A 311 -4.47 16.81 -16.10
CA PRO A 311 -5.26 17.89 -16.67
C PRO A 311 -6.72 17.78 -16.25
N VAL A 312 -7.38 18.93 -16.12
CA VAL A 312 -8.84 19.02 -15.99
C VAL A 312 -9.38 19.58 -17.30
N THR A 313 -10.40 18.93 -17.86
CA THR A 313 -11.06 19.40 -19.08
C THR A 313 -12.54 19.58 -18.83
N VAL A 314 -13.10 20.71 -19.26
CA VAL A 314 -14.55 20.99 -19.21
C VAL A 314 -15.05 21.13 -20.65
N ARG A 315 -15.99 20.29 -21.04
CA ARG A 315 -16.62 20.33 -22.38
C ARG A 315 -18.13 20.40 -22.26
N GLY A 316 -18.83 21.04 -23.19
CA GLY A 316 -20.27 20.86 -23.36
C GLY A 316 -20.58 19.48 -23.92
N GLU A 317 -21.80 18.98 -23.75
CA GLU A 317 -22.24 17.72 -24.40
C GLU A 317 -22.19 17.80 -25.94
N ASN A 318 -22.26 19.01 -26.52
CA ASN A 318 -22.07 19.26 -27.95
C ASN A 318 -20.59 19.25 -28.40
N GLY A 319 -19.65 18.94 -27.50
CA GLY A 319 -18.21 18.90 -27.79
C GLY A 319 -17.47 20.24 -27.66
N THR A 320 -18.16 21.35 -27.39
CA THR A 320 -17.53 22.66 -27.18
C THR A 320 -16.56 22.59 -26.00
N ALA A 321 -15.29 22.90 -26.21
CA ALA A 321 -14.31 23.01 -25.13
C ALA A 321 -14.42 24.39 -24.47
N TYR A 322 -14.51 24.39 -23.14
CA TYR A 322 -14.45 25.60 -22.33
C TYR A 322 -13.04 25.79 -21.77
N GLU A 323 -12.64 27.04 -21.59
CA GLU A 323 -11.29 27.45 -21.23
C GLU A 323 -11.21 27.90 -19.76
N GLU A 324 -10.27 27.32 -19.01
CA GLU A 324 -9.94 27.77 -17.66
C GLU A 324 -9.42 29.23 -17.69
N GLY A 325 -9.88 30.06 -16.76
CA GLY A 325 -9.61 31.49 -16.68
C GLY A 325 -10.49 32.36 -17.57
N ARG A 326 -11.12 31.79 -18.61
CA ARG A 326 -12.07 32.49 -19.49
C ARG A 326 -13.51 32.14 -19.20
N ASP A 327 -13.85 30.86 -19.15
CA ASP A 327 -15.23 30.37 -18.96
C ASP A 327 -15.48 29.91 -17.51
N TYR A 328 -14.45 29.40 -16.86
CA TYR A 328 -14.50 28.94 -15.47
C TYR A 328 -13.18 29.23 -14.75
N GLU A 329 -13.24 29.44 -13.44
CA GLU A 329 -12.04 29.64 -12.61
C GLU A 329 -11.24 28.33 -12.49
N LYS A 330 -9.98 28.44 -12.05
CA LYS A 330 -9.14 27.26 -11.84
C LYS A 330 -9.79 26.28 -10.85
N ILE A 331 -10.09 25.09 -11.34
CA ILE A 331 -10.70 24.02 -10.52
C ILE A 331 -9.64 23.45 -9.60
N VAL A 332 -9.80 23.66 -8.30
CA VAL A 332 -8.96 23.15 -7.23
C VAL A 332 -9.84 22.58 -6.12
N ASP A 333 -9.35 21.54 -5.45
CA ASP A 333 -9.94 21.10 -4.20
C ASP A 333 -9.23 21.79 -3.03
N PRO A 334 -9.86 22.75 -2.34
CA PRO A 334 -9.25 23.42 -1.19
C PRO A 334 -9.03 22.48 0.00
N GLN A 335 -9.75 21.35 0.04
CA GLN A 335 -9.64 20.33 1.07
C GLN A 335 -8.79 19.14 0.62
N LEU A 336 -8.05 19.24 -0.50
CA LEU A 336 -7.20 18.16 -1.03
C LEU A 336 -6.40 17.51 0.09
N HIS A 337 -6.84 16.31 0.46
CA HIS A 337 -6.29 15.53 1.53
C HIS A 337 -6.40 14.07 1.11
N PRO A 338 -5.39 13.54 0.39
CA PRO A 338 -5.44 12.20 -0.17
C PRO A 338 -5.70 11.06 0.83
N TRP A 339 -5.66 11.31 2.14
CA TRP A 339 -6.00 10.33 3.19
C TRP A 339 -7.39 10.53 3.81
N ARG A 340 -8.13 11.55 3.37
CA ARG A 340 -9.53 11.76 3.73
C ARG A 340 -10.34 11.25 2.55
N ALA A 341 -11.08 10.16 2.77
CA ALA A 341 -11.85 9.49 1.73
C ALA A 341 -12.80 10.46 1.04
N TYR A 342 -13.56 11.21 1.84
CA TYR A 342 -14.61 12.09 1.38
C TYR A 342 -14.71 13.40 2.17
N HIS A 343 -15.15 14.44 1.46
CA HIS A 343 -15.57 15.74 1.95
C HIS A 343 -16.49 16.37 0.91
N GLU A 344 -17.17 17.45 1.30
CA GLU A 344 -18.06 18.18 0.39
C GLU A 344 -17.32 18.54 -0.93
N PRO A 345 -17.79 18.05 -2.09
CA PRO A 345 -17.07 18.20 -3.32
C PRO A 345 -16.97 19.67 -3.78
N PRO A 346 -15.84 20.10 -4.34
CA PRO A 346 -15.71 21.47 -4.83
C PRO A 346 -16.61 21.71 -6.04
N ARG A 347 -17.15 22.93 -6.12
CA ARG A 347 -17.93 23.40 -7.27
C ARG A 347 -17.02 24.08 -8.29
N ILE A 348 -17.38 23.97 -9.57
CA ILE A 348 -16.71 24.74 -10.63
C ILE A 348 -17.30 26.15 -10.61
N ARG A 349 -16.49 27.18 -10.38
CA ARG A 349 -16.95 28.58 -10.45
C ARG A 349 -16.87 29.08 -11.89
N LEU A 350 -17.95 29.69 -12.38
CA LEU A 350 -17.98 30.28 -13.70
C LEU A 350 -17.51 31.74 -13.62
N THR A 351 -16.80 32.19 -14.64
CA THR A 351 -16.38 33.60 -14.72
C THR A 351 -17.54 34.49 -15.16
N ALA A 352 -17.42 35.81 -14.97
CA ALA A 352 -18.42 36.76 -15.46
C ALA A 352 -18.55 36.78 -16.99
N GLY A 353 -17.48 36.49 -17.73
CA GLY A 353 -17.44 36.45 -19.20
C GLY A 353 -17.66 35.05 -19.79
N THR A 354 -18.24 34.12 -19.03
CA THR A 354 -18.36 32.73 -19.43
C THR A 354 -19.23 32.53 -20.66
N ARG A 355 -18.84 31.60 -21.54
CA ARG A 355 -19.69 31.07 -22.62
C ARG A 355 -20.64 29.97 -22.12
N ILE A 356 -20.48 29.49 -20.89
CA ILE A 356 -21.31 28.43 -20.31
C ILE A 356 -22.66 29.02 -19.93
N ALA A 357 -23.72 28.63 -20.64
CA ALA A 357 -25.07 29.09 -20.36
C ALA A 357 -25.66 28.48 -19.07
N GLU A 358 -26.70 29.11 -18.53
CA GLU A 358 -27.50 28.54 -17.42
C GLU A 358 -28.13 27.20 -17.85
N ASN A 359 -28.12 26.22 -16.95
CA ASN A 359 -28.49 24.82 -17.18
C ASN A 359 -27.64 24.07 -18.22
N GLN A 360 -26.53 24.64 -18.69
CA GLN A 360 -25.62 23.96 -19.60
C GLN A 360 -25.08 22.69 -18.95
N ARG A 361 -25.20 21.57 -19.68
CA ARG A 361 -24.64 20.27 -19.29
C ARG A 361 -23.21 20.17 -19.78
N LEU A 362 -22.33 19.80 -18.85
CA LEU A 362 -20.88 19.77 -19.01
C LEU A 362 -20.34 18.36 -18.74
N ARG A 363 -19.34 17.95 -19.49
CA ARG A 363 -18.55 16.74 -19.34
C ARG A 363 -17.18 17.13 -18.83
N VAL A 364 -16.92 16.79 -17.57
CA VAL A 364 -15.70 17.16 -16.85
C VAL A 364 -14.82 15.94 -16.66
N SER A 365 -13.61 15.99 -17.20
CA SER A 365 -12.59 14.96 -16.94
C SER A 365 -11.52 15.51 -16.01
N TYR A 366 -11.11 14.74 -15.01
CA TYR A 366 -10.13 15.13 -14.00
C TYR A 366 -9.45 13.88 -13.43
N TYR A 367 -8.43 14.07 -12.60
CA TYR A 367 -7.72 12.98 -11.94
C TYR A 367 -7.78 13.14 -10.42
N HIS A 368 -7.87 12.03 -9.71
CA HIS A 368 -7.89 11.98 -8.24
C HIS A 368 -7.02 10.79 -7.75
N PRO A 369 -6.50 10.81 -6.51
CA PRO A 369 -5.76 9.70 -5.95
C PRO A 369 -6.71 8.59 -5.48
N ILE A 370 -6.24 7.34 -5.46
CA ILE A 370 -6.91 6.24 -4.75
C ILE A 370 -6.16 5.99 -3.44
N ILE A 371 -6.92 5.80 -2.36
CA ILE A 371 -6.41 5.31 -1.08
C ILE A 371 -6.43 3.78 -1.13
N VAL A 372 -5.29 3.16 -0.85
CA VAL A 372 -5.25 1.72 -0.58
C VAL A 372 -5.15 1.49 0.92
N TYR A 373 -5.96 0.57 1.42
CA TYR A 373 -6.22 0.37 2.84
C TYR A 373 -6.70 1.67 3.51
N GLU A 374 -6.15 2.04 4.66
CA GLU A 374 -6.52 3.29 5.33
C GLU A 374 -5.65 4.48 4.93
N ASP A 375 -4.43 4.25 4.41
CA ASP A 375 -3.43 5.33 4.35
C ASP A 375 -2.42 5.29 3.19
N ARG A 376 -2.46 4.27 2.32
CA ARG A 376 -1.43 4.10 1.29
C ARG A 376 -1.79 4.91 0.04
N VAL A 377 -0.98 5.94 -0.21
CA VAL A 377 -1.07 6.78 -1.41
C VAL A 377 0.27 6.74 -2.14
N THR A 378 0.23 6.36 -3.43
CA THR A 378 1.44 6.26 -4.25
C THR A 378 1.73 7.58 -4.96
N SER A 379 3.00 8.00 -4.98
CA SER A 379 3.46 9.18 -5.73
C SER A 379 3.59 8.87 -7.22
N CYS A 380 3.33 9.85 -8.08
CA CYS A 380 3.47 9.70 -9.53
C CYS A 380 4.93 9.47 -9.93
N LEU A 381 5.22 8.40 -10.67
CA LEU A 381 6.59 8.10 -11.06
C LEU A 381 7.18 9.04 -12.12
N SER A 382 6.35 9.85 -12.78
CA SER A 382 6.77 10.73 -13.87
C SER A 382 6.73 12.22 -13.55
N GLU A 383 6.26 12.62 -12.36
CA GLU A 383 6.12 14.03 -11.99
C GLU A 383 7.50 14.70 -11.86
N PRO A 384 7.84 15.70 -12.69
CA PRO A 384 9.17 16.32 -12.68
C PRO A 384 9.56 16.92 -11.33
N LYS A 385 8.61 17.50 -10.58
CA LYS A 385 8.89 18.13 -9.28
C LYS A 385 9.31 17.14 -8.19
N ILE A 386 8.86 15.89 -8.27
CA ILE A 386 9.34 14.83 -7.35
C ILE A 386 10.85 14.64 -7.48
N PHE A 387 11.40 14.63 -8.70
CA PHE A 387 12.85 14.49 -8.88
C PHE A 387 13.62 15.71 -8.35
N ALA A 388 13.01 16.89 -8.33
CA ALA A 388 13.61 18.06 -7.68
C ALA A 388 13.61 17.89 -6.16
N ASP A 389 12.48 17.48 -5.57
CA ASP A 389 12.37 17.21 -4.14
C ASP A 389 13.37 16.13 -3.69
N TRP A 390 13.52 15.04 -4.46
CA TRP A 390 14.49 13.98 -4.16
C TRP A 390 15.93 14.49 -4.18
N ARG A 391 16.29 15.45 -5.05
CA ARG A 391 17.64 16.06 -5.03
C ARG A 391 17.84 16.85 -3.75
N ASP A 392 16.87 17.65 -3.34
CA ASP A 392 16.93 18.44 -2.11
C ASP A 392 17.03 17.53 -0.89
N GLU A 393 16.21 16.49 -0.85
CA GLU A 393 16.18 15.47 0.19
C GLU A 393 17.52 14.75 0.34
N VAL A 394 18.07 14.23 -0.75
CA VAL A 394 19.37 13.54 -0.74
C VAL A 394 20.49 14.52 -0.37
N LYS A 395 20.45 15.76 -0.86
CA LYS A 395 21.41 16.82 -0.49
C LYS A 395 21.34 17.13 1.01
N GLN A 396 20.15 17.36 1.55
CA GLN A 396 19.94 17.60 2.97
C GLN A 396 20.47 16.44 3.81
N ALA A 397 20.10 15.21 3.47
CA ALA A 397 20.55 14.01 4.16
C ALA A 397 22.09 13.90 4.12
N ASN A 398 22.70 14.16 2.96
CA ASN A 398 24.15 14.11 2.82
C ASN A 398 24.85 15.19 3.65
N ASP A 399 24.41 16.45 3.55
CA ASP A 399 25.03 17.59 4.24
C ASP A 399 24.91 17.44 5.77
N LEU A 400 23.76 16.97 6.25
CA LEU A 400 23.49 16.82 7.68
C LEU A 400 24.00 15.52 8.28
N LEU A 401 23.95 14.39 7.56
CA LEU A 401 24.18 13.08 8.19
C LEU A 401 25.44 12.39 7.69
N ARG A 402 25.92 12.74 6.49
CA ARG A 402 27.00 12.02 5.80
C ARG A 402 26.78 10.49 5.84
N PRO A 403 25.59 9.98 5.46
CA PRO A 403 25.21 8.59 5.67
C PRO A 403 26.12 7.62 4.90
N ALA A 404 26.40 6.45 5.48
CA ALA A 404 27.19 5.40 4.83
C ALA A 404 26.48 4.78 3.61
N ALA A 405 25.14 4.76 3.64
CA ALA A 405 24.31 4.29 2.54
C ALA A 405 22.99 5.05 2.46
N PHE A 406 22.34 4.97 1.31
CA PHE A 406 20.96 5.39 1.11
C PHE A 406 20.06 4.17 0.87
N LEU A 407 18.87 4.17 1.44
CA LEU A 407 17.83 3.17 1.20
C LEU A 407 16.65 3.85 0.49
N MET A 408 16.37 3.48 -0.75
CA MET A 408 15.29 4.04 -1.55
C MET A 408 13.97 3.33 -1.22
N SER A 409 12.92 4.09 -0.92
CA SER A 409 11.58 3.59 -0.53
C SER A 409 10.70 3.09 -1.68
N HIS A 410 11.25 2.48 -2.73
CA HIS A 410 10.44 1.97 -3.85
C HIS A 410 9.72 0.65 -3.50
N ASP A 411 8.95 0.64 -2.41
CA ASP A 411 8.11 -0.46 -1.96
C ASP A 411 6.62 -0.21 -2.23
N GLU A 412 5.87 -1.30 -2.42
CA GLU A 412 4.42 -1.35 -2.46
C GLU A 412 3.71 -0.22 -3.23
N LEU A 413 4.18 0.06 -4.44
CA LEU A 413 3.61 1.07 -5.33
C LEU A 413 2.30 0.54 -5.96
N ARG A 414 1.22 0.62 -5.19
CA ARG A 414 -0.10 0.02 -5.51
C ARG A 414 -0.90 0.78 -6.57
N VAL A 415 -0.54 2.04 -6.87
CA VAL A 415 -1.18 2.83 -7.93
C VAL A 415 -0.10 3.39 -8.84
N MET A 416 -0.07 2.95 -10.10
CA MET A 416 0.96 3.37 -11.05
C MET A 416 0.46 3.45 -12.47
N ASN A 417 1.10 4.32 -13.26
CA ASN A 417 0.92 4.39 -14.71
C ASN A 417 -0.51 4.76 -15.14
N GLN A 418 -1.22 5.55 -14.33
CA GLN A 418 -2.62 5.92 -14.55
C GLN A 418 -2.76 7.31 -15.16
N CYS A 419 -1.99 8.29 -14.67
CA CYS A 419 -2.13 9.67 -15.09
C CYS A 419 -1.63 9.91 -16.52
N ALA A 420 -2.11 10.98 -17.16
CA ALA A 420 -1.81 11.31 -18.56
C ALA A 420 -0.30 11.40 -18.84
N LEU A 421 0.48 11.94 -17.90
CA LEU A 421 1.93 12.07 -18.07
C LEU A 421 2.62 10.70 -18.05
N CYS A 422 2.25 9.80 -17.14
CA CYS A 422 2.78 8.43 -17.14
C CYS A 422 2.43 7.70 -18.44
N ARG A 423 1.16 7.78 -18.87
CA ARG A 423 0.71 7.17 -20.15
C ARG A 423 1.43 7.74 -21.36
N SER A 424 1.74 9.04 -21.37
CA SER A 424 2.46 9.69 -22.48
C SER A 424 3.87 9.14 -22.71
N LYS A 425 4.48 8.50 -21.69
CA LYS A 425 5.80 7.86 -21.81
C LYS A 425 5.78 6.61 -22.69
N LYS A 426 4.60 6.04 -22.99
CA LYS A 426 4.43 4.81 -23.78
C LYS A 426 5.28 3.65 -23.25
N ARG A 427 5.29 3.49 -21.93
CA ARG A 427 6.01 2.44 -21.20
C ARG A 427 5.03 1.54 -20.46
N THR A 428 5.40 0.28 -20.28
CA THR A 428 4.75 -0.55 -19.27
C THR A 428 5.03 0.00 -17.86
N PRO A 429 4.22 -0.33 -16.83
CA PRO A 429 4.56 0.02 -15.46
C PRO A 429 5.95 -0.46 -15.03
N GLY A 430 6.34 -1.68 -15.42
CA GLY A 430 7.69 -2.21 -15.17
C GLY A 430 8.79 -1.34 -15.80
N GLU A 431 8.65 -0.95 -17.07
CA GLU A 431 9.61 -0.06 -17.73
C GLU A 431 9.63 1.36 -17.15
N LEU A 432 8.46 1.86 -16.72
CA LEU A 432 8.35 3.15 -16.06
C LEU A 432 9.05 3.15 -14.71
N LEU A 433 8.87 2.10 -13.91
CA LEU A 433 9.58 1.91 -12.64
C LEU A 433 11.08 1.73 -12.86
N ALA A 434 11.47 0.92 -13.84
CA ALA A 434 12.88 0.73 -14.21
C ALA A 434 13.54 2.07 -14.60
N TRP A 435 12.82 2.95 -15.30
CA TRP A 435 13.32 4.29 -15.61
C TRP A 435 13.38 5.19 -14.37
N ASN A 436 12.35 5.15 -13.51
CA ASN A 436 12.27 5.97 -12.31
C ASN A 436 13.39 5.62 -11.31
N VAL A 437 13.62 4.33 -11.04
CA VAL A 437 14.66 3.89 -10.10
C VAL A 437 16.07 4.23 -10.60
N ARG A 438 16.31 4.23 -11.92
CA ARG A 438 17.57 4.74 -12.49
C ARG A 438 17.75 6.24 -12.23
N LYS A 439 16.69 7.03 -12.33
CA LYS A 439 16.73 8.47 -12.01
C LYS A 439 17.01 8.71 -10.54
N ALA A 440 16.37 7.94 -9.67
CA ALA A 440 16.65 7.92 -8.23
C ALA A 440 18.14 7.63 -7.94
N ALA A 441 18.68 6.53 -8.46
CA ALA A 441 20.09 6.19 -8.28
C ALA A 441 21.04 7.28 -8.83
N GLN A 442 20.72 7.86 -9.99
CA GLN A 442 21.50 8.96 -10.57
C GLN A 442 21.54 10.20 -9.66
N ILE A 443 20.42 10.56 -9.03
CA ILE A 443 20.35 11.68 -8.08
C ILE A 443 21.30 11.43 -6.90
N ILE A 444 21.30 10.22 -6.33
CA ILE A 444 22.19 9.86 -5.23
C ILE A 444 23.65 9.95 -5.66
N ARG A 445 24.01 9.39 -6.81
CA ARG A 445 25.40 9.44 -7.33
C ARG A 445 25.90 10.87 -7.58
N GLN A 446 25.03 11.77 -8.04
CA GLN A 446 25.38 13.17 -8.28
C GLN A 446 25.70 13.92 -6.97
N VAL A 447 24.92 13.67 -5.91
CA VAL A 447 25.13 14.32 -4.61
C VAL A 447 26.29 13.68 -3.84
N ARG A 448 26.40 12.34 -3.90
CA ARG A 448 27.43 11.58 -3.20
C ARG A 448 27.98 10.45 -4.07
N PRO A 449 29.01 10.74 -4.88
CA PRO A 449 29.74 9.70 -5.60
C PRO A 449 30.25 8.61 -4.66
N GLY A 450 30.05 7.34 -5.03
CA GLY A 450 30.49 6.18 -4.24
C GLY A 450 29.63 5.83 -3.02
N ALA A 451 28.49 6.49 -2.81
CA ALA A 451 27.54 6.07 -1.79
C ALA A 451 26.98 4.67 -2.09
N GLU A 452 26.84 3.82 -1.07
CA GLU A 452 26.05 2.60 -1.23
C GLU A 452 24.56 2.95 -1.36
N MET A 453 23.88 2.24 -2.25
CA MET A 453 22.44 2.38 -2.48
C MET A 453 21.76 1.05 -2.28
N TRP A 454 20.60 1.07 -1.65
CA TRP A 454 19.77 -0.10 -1.38
C TRP A 454 18.31 0.21 -1.72
N VAL A 455 17.53 -0.81 -2.04
CA VAL A 455 16.09 -0.67 -2.33
C VAL A 455 15.35 -1.93 -1.90
N TRP A 456 14.09 -1.80 -1.49
CA TRP A 456 13.21 -2.94 -1.23
C TRP A 456 13.02 -3.80 -2.49
N ASN A 457 12.90 -5.12 -2.33
CA ASN A 457 12.87 -6.04 -3.47
C ASN A 457 11.51 -6.13 -4.16
N ASP A 458 10.41 -5.86 -3.46
CA ASP A 458 9.08 -6.34 -3.81
C ASP A 458 8.60 -5.85 -5.17
N MET A 459 8.79 -4.57 -5.46
CA MET A 459 8.41 -3.98 -6.75
C MET A 459 9.32 -4.40 -7.91
N PHE A 460 10.40 -5.13 -7.63
CA PHE A 460 11.40 -5.63 -8.58
C PHE A 460 11.47 -7.16 -8.65
N ASP A 461 10.68 -7.86 -7.85
CA ASP A 461 10.74 -9.31 -7.73
C ASP A 461 9.53 -9.98 -8.40
N PRO A 462 9.72 -10.80 -9.46
CA PRO A 462 8.62 -11.48 -10.15
C PRO A 462 7.93 -12.55 -9.30
N GLN A 463 8.51 -12.93 -8.16
CA GLN A 463 7.90 -13.84 -7.18
C GLN A 463 7.19 -13.06 -6.05
N HIS A 464 7.20 -11.73 -6.09
CA HIS A 464 6.55 -10.86 -5.12
C HIS A 464 5.59 -9.86 -5.82
N ASN A 465 5.82 -8.55 -5.76
CA ASN A 465 4.89 -7.54 -6.29
C ASN A 465 5.14 -7.20 -7.77
N ALA A 466 6.26 -7.62 -8.39
CA ALA A 466 6.55 -7.31 -9.81
C ALA A 466 5.79 -8.22 -10.80
N VAL A 467 4.46 -8.24 -10.67
CA VAL A 467 3.54 -9.13 -11.39
C VAL A 467 2.55 -8.36 -12.26
N ASP A 468 1.66 -9.09 -12.93
CA ASP A 468 0.52 -8.52 -13.64
C ASP A 468 -0.61 -8.21 -12.64
N ARG A 469 -1.45 -7.21 -12.93
CA ARG A 469 -2.67 -6.88 -12.15
C ARG A 469 -2.41 -6.61 -10.65
N TYR A 470 -1.30 -5.96 -10.33
CA TYR A 470 -1.01 -5.53 -8.96
C TYR A 470 -1.84 -4.27 -8.62
N TYR A 471 -2.89 -4.41 -7.80
CA TYR A 471 -3.77 -3.29 -7.40
C TYR A 471 -4.23 -2.43 -8.59
N ALA A 472 -4.15 -1.10 -8.49
CA ALA A 472 -4.51 -0.14 -9.53
C ALA A 472 -3.32 0.20 -10.44
N VAL A 473 -2.36 -0.70 -10.61
CA VAL A 473 -1.28 -0.54 -11.59
C VAL A 473 -1.79 -0.82 -13.00
N ASN A 474 -1.69 0.16 -13.89
CA ASN A 474 -2.17 0.06 -15.26
C ASN A 474 -1.16 -0.65 -16.17
N GLY A 475 -1.12 -1.99 -16.06
CA GLY A 475 -0.30 -2.89 -16.85
C GLY A 475 0.59 -3.81 -16.00
N SER A 476 1.60 -4.41 -16.64
CA SER A 476 2.54 -5.33 -15.98
C SER A 476 3.69 -4.61 -15.29
N LEU A 477 4.05 -5.04 -14.08
CA LEU A 477 5.30 -4.64 -13.42
C LEU A 477 6.52 -5.49 -13.84
N LYS A 478 6.32 -6.54 -14.65
CA LYS A 478 7.41 -7.38 -15.14
C LYS A 478 8.49 -6.53 -15.83
N GLY A 479 9.74 -6.85 -15.52
CA GLY A 479 10.91 -6.14 -16.05
C GLY A 479 11.31 -4.89 -15.28
N SER A 480 10.63 -4.53 -14.19
CA SER A 480 11.03 -3.40 -13.32
C SER A 480 12.47 -3.51 -12.82
N TRP A 481 12.94 -4.72 -12.50
CA TRP A 481 14.31 -4.99 -12.06
C TRP A 481 15.38 -4.60 -13.08
N LYS A 482 15.04 -4.45 -14.37
CA LYS A 482 16.00 -4.00 -15.40
C LYS A 482 16.54 -2.60 -15.12
N GLY A 483 15.87 -1.82 -14.26
CA GLY A 483 16.33 -0.52 -13.78
C GLY A 483 17.41 -0.56 -12.72
N LEU A 484 17.66 -1.73 -12.11
CA LEU A 484 18.61 -1.88 -11.01
C LEU A 484 20.03 -2.03 -11.54
N ASP A 485 20.86 -1.02 -11.28
CA ASP A 485 22.29 -1.07 -11.57
C ASP A 485 23.02 -2.01 -10.59
N LYS A 486 24.18 -2.55 -10.98
CA LYS A 486 24.93 -3.55 -10.19
C LYS A 486 25.40 -3.06 -8.81
N ASP A 487 25.50 -1.75 -8.62
CA ASP A 487 25.88 -1.12 -7.36
C ASP A 487 24.70 -0.93 -6.39
N VAL A 488 23.46 -1.09 -6.86
CA VAL A 488 22.24 -1.05 -6.04
C VAL A 488 22.03 -2.40 -5.37
N GLY A 489 22.05 -2.42 -4.04
CA GLY A 489 21.72 -3.60 -3.24
C GLY A 489 20.21 -3.76 -3.03
N ILE A 490 19.81 -4.98 -2.70
CA ILE A 490 18.41 -5.38 -2.51
C ILE A 490 18.14 -5.69 -1.05
N VAL A 491 17.07 -5.14 -0.53
CA VAL A 491 16.54 -5.43 0.80
C VAL A 491 15.37 -6.39 0.62
N ASN A 492 15.61 -7.68 0.85
CA ASN A 492 14.61 -8.72 0.63
C ASN A 492 13.63 -8.79 1.79
N TRP A 493 12.36 -8.55 1.50
CA TRP A 493 11.24 -8.78 2.39
C TRP A 493 10.16 -9.59 1.64
N HIS A 494 9.72 -10.68 2.24
CA HIS A 494 8.56 -11.50 1.87
C HIS A 494 8.50 -12.68 2.84
N GLY A 495 7.66 -12.59 3.88
CA GLY A 495 7.56 -13.61 4.94
C GLY A 495 7.29 -15.02 4.40
N GLY A 496 6.37 -15.15 3.43
CA GLY A 496 6.04 -16.44 2.81
C GLY A 496 7.16 -17.11 2.00
N LEU A 497 8.05 -16.36 1.35
CA LEU A 497 9.14 -16.93 0.54
C LEU A 497 10.39 -17.25 1.36
N MET A 498 10.58 -16.59 2.50
CA MET A 498 11.72 -16.83 3.39
C MET A 498 13.09 -16.85 2.69
N GLY A 499 13.31 -15.89 1.78
CA GLY A 499 14.55 -15.75 1.01
C GLY A 499 14.70 -16.70 -0.19
N LYS A 500 13.71 -17.55 -0.51
CA LYS A 500 13.77 -18.45 -1.68
C LYS A 500 13.91 -17.71 -3.03
N ASN A 501 13.45 -16.47 -3.09
CA ASN A 501 13.61 -15.52 -4.19
C ASN A 501 15.03 -14.93 -4.31
N ALA A 502 15.90 -15.06 -3.29
CA ALA A 502 17.22 -14.42 -3.30
C ALA A 502 18.11 -14.89 -4.45
N ARG A 503 17.87 -16.11 -4.98
CA ARG A 503 18.62 -16.62 -6.14
C ARG A 503 18.43 -15.73 -7.38
N PHE A 504 17.21 -15.22 -7.60
CA PHE A 504 16.92 -14.34 -8.73
C PHE A 504 17.82 -13.10 -8.75
N PHE A 505 17.93 -12.39 -7.62
CA PHE A 505 18.80 -11.21 -7.53
C PHE A 505 20.29 -11.55 -7.55
N ALA A 506 20.66 -12.72 -7.05
CA ALA A 506 22.04 -13.22 -7.14
C ALA A 506 22.45 -13.51 -8.59
N ASP A 507 21.56 -14.06 -9.42
CA ASP A 507 21.79 -14.27 -10.85
C ASP A 507 21.88 -12.94 -11.62
N LEU A 508 21.20 -11.90 -11.12
CA LEU A 508 21.40 -10.52 -11.57
C LEU A 508 22.69 -9.88 -11.02
N GLY A 509 23.48 -10.58 -10.21
CA GLY A 509 24.72 -10.10 -9.61
C GLY A 509 24.55 -8.97 -8.58
N LEU A 510 23.36 -8.87 -7.97
CA LEU A 510 23.04 -7.82 -7.00
C LEU A 510 23.35 -8.30 -5.57
N ARG A 511 23.86 -7.37 -4.75
CA ARG A 511 24.07 -7.61 -3.31
C ARG A 511 22.74 -7.58 -2.58
N GLN A 512 22.62 -8.32 -1.50
CA GLN A 512 21.35 -8.54 -0.81
C GLN A 512 21.52 -8.49 0.70
N ILE A 513 20.55 -7.89 1.39
CA ILE A 513 20.32 -8.09 2.82
C ILE A 513 18.94 -8.70 3.03
N LEU A 514 18.80 -9.54 4.06
CA LEU A 514 17.56 -10.20 4.42
C LEU A 514 16.82 -9.39 5.49
N SER A 515 15.54 -9.09 5.26
CA SER A 515 14.76 -8.18 6.10
C SER A 515 13.35 -8.74 6.33
N GLY A 516 13.27 -9.85 7.07
CA GLY A 516 12.00 -10.47 7.43
C GLY A 516 11.17 -9.61 8.38
N TYR A 517 9.84 -9.78 8.36
CA TYR A 517 8.91 -9.06 9.25
C TYR A 517 9.07 -9.50 10.71
N TYR A 518 9.69 -8.69 11.55
CA TYR A 518 9.97 -9.05 12.94
C TYR A 518 8.73 -9.00 13.83
N ASP A 519 7.71 -8.17 13.56
CA ASP A 519 6.57 -8.04 14.48
C ASP A 519 5.73 -9.35 14.60
N GLY A 520 6.07 -10.38 13.82
CA GLY A 520 5.63 -11.78 14.00
C GLY A 520 6.74 -12.82 14.17
N ASP A 521 7.99 -12.40 14.42
CA ASP A 521 9.21 -13.21 14.58
C ASP A 521 10.04 -12.75 15.78
N GLU A 522 9.39 -12.54 16.93
CA GLU A 522 10.04 -11.96 18.11
C GLU A 522 11.20 -12.82 18.65
N ASP A 523 11.16 -14.13 18.40
CA ASP A 523 12.20 -15.08 18.82
C ASP A 523 13.35 -15.25 17.81
N GLY A 524 13.27 -14.59 16.64
CA GLY A 524 14.24 -14.66 15.55
C GLY A 524 14.32 -16.01 14.82
N SER A 525 13.33 -16.89 14.99
CA SER A 525 13.31 -18.20 14.33
C SER A 525 13.13 -18.09 12.81
N ALA A 526 12.42 -17.08 12.31
CA ALA A 526 12.26 -16.84 10.88
C ALA A 526 13.57 -16.35 10.28
N ILE A 527 14.27 -15.36 10.86
CA ILE A 527 15.56 -14.93 10.28
C ILE A 527 16.59 -16.06 10.23
N ALA A 528 16.63 -16.94 11.24
CA ALA A 528 17.51 -18.11 11.22
C ALA A 528 17.20 -19.04 10.04
N ARG A 529 15.91 -19.25 9.74
CA ARG A 529 15.46 -20.03 8.57
C ARG A 529 15.81 -19.35 7.26
N TRP A 530 15.62 -18.03 7.15
CA TRP A 530 16.01 -17.27 5.97
C TRP A 530 17.50 -17.44 5.66
N LEU A 531 18.37 -17.26 6.66
CA LEU A 531 19.81 -17.44 6.52
C LEU A 531 20.21 -18.88 6.16
N ALA A 532 19.47 -19.87 6.64
CA ALA A 532 19.67 -21.26 6.25
C ALA A 532 19.29 -21.48 4.78
N ASN A 533 18.14 -20.98 4.35
CA ASN A 533 17.63 -21.09 2.97
C ASN A 533 18.55 -20.42 1.95
N THR A 534 19.21 -19.33 2.33
CA THR A 534 20.07 -18.56 1.42
C THR A 534 21.55 -18.86 1.58
N ARG A 535 21.95 -19.88 2.36
CA ARG A 535 23.37 -20.14 2.65
C ARG A 535 24.22 -20.35 1.39
N SER A 536 23.67 -21.00 0.36
CA SER A 536 24.35 -21.27 -0.91
C SER A 536 24.13 -20.18 -1.96
N VAL A 537 23.38 -19.13 -1.64
CA VAL A 537 23.08 -18.03 -2.57
C VAL A 537 24.18 -16.96 -2.47
N PRO A 538 24.94 -16.71 -3.55
CA PRO A 538 25.97 -15.68 -3.51
C PRO A 538 25.34 -14.28 -3.42
N GLY A 539 26.10 -13.31 -2.92
CA GLY A 539 25.65 -11.91 -2.84
C GLY A 539 24.75 -11.58 -1.66
N VAL A 540 24.35 -12.55 -0.82
CA VAL A 540 23.73 -12.27 0.48
C VAL A 540 24.82 -11.83 1.47
N VAL A 541 24.83 -10.53 1.79
CA VAL A 541 25.90 -9.89 2.58
C VAL A 541 25.45 -9.45 3.96
N GLY A 542 24.18 -9.62 4.31
CA GLY A 542 23.68 -9.12 5.58
C GLY A 542 22.22 -9.43 5.90
N ALA A 543 21.79 -8.90 7.04
CA ALA A 543 20.41 -8.91 7.48
C ALA A 543 20.05 -7.61 8.22
N MET A 544 18.77 -7.27 8.22
CA MET A 544 18.23 -6.08 8.87
C MET A 544 17.05 -6.48 9.77
N TYR A 545 17.08 -6.02 11.02
CA TYR A 545 15.95 -6.12 11.94
C TYR A 545 14.92 -5.05 11.58
N THR A 546 13.68 -5.44 11.29
CA THR A 546 12.60 -4.53 10.87
C THR A 546 11.32 -4.67 11.68
N THR A 547 10.99 -3.63 12.44
CA THR A 547 9.69 -3.46 13.12
C THR A 547 8.92 -2.28 12.52
N TRP A 548 7.60 -2.42 12.43
CA TRP A 548 6.65 -1.38 12.03
C TRP A 548 5.78 -0.93 13.21
N GLU A 549 5.84 -1.65 14.33
CA GLU A 549 5.05 -1.40 15.53
C GLU A 549 5.86 -0.75 16.68
N ASP A 550 7.06 -0.20 16.39
CA ASP A 550 7.96 0.37 17.40
C ASP A 550 8.38 -0.65 18.48
N ARG A 551 8.44 -1.93 18.13
CA ARG A 551 8.84 -3.04 19.01
C ARG A 551 10.34 -3.30 18.86
N TYR A 552 11.13 -2.93 19.85
CA TYR A 552 12.59 -3.12 19.85
C TYR A 552 13.08 -4.04 20.97
N ASP A 553 12.15 -4.59 21.76
CA ASP A 553 12.49 -5.35 22.96
C ASP A 553 13.17 -6.68 22.69
N ALA A 554 13.02 -7.24 21.49
CA ALA A 554 13.73 -8.46 21.11
C ALA A 554 14.80 -8.24 20.02
N MET A 555 15.28 -7.01 19.82
CA MET A 555 16.32 -6.73 18.82
C MET A 555 17.65 -7.45 19.10
N ASP A 556 17.96 -7.76 20.35
CA ASP A 556 19.11 -8.55 20.77
C ASP A 556 18.87 -10.06 20.61
N VAL A 557 17.70 -10.57 20.99
CA VAL A 557 17.29 -11.96 20.78
C VAL A 557 17.32 -12.30 19.30
N TRP A 558 16.76 -11.43 18.46
CA TRP A 558 16.78 -11.58 17.01
C TRP A 558 18.20 -11.54 16.45
N ALA A 559 19.03 -10.58 16.90
CA ALA A 559 20.43 -10.47 16.48
C ALA A 559 21.24 -11.73 16.86
N GLN A 560 20.95 -12.32 18.01
CA GLN A 560 21.56 -13.57 18.45
C GLN A 560 21.26 -14.71 17.46
N LYS A 561 20.04 -14.79 16.93
CA LYS A 561 19.68 -15.79 15.91
C LYS A 561 20.30 -15.48 14.55
N ALA A 562 20.36 -14.21 14.17
CA ALA A 562 20.86 -13.80 12.86
C ALA A 562 22.39 -13.95 12.72
N TRP A 563 23.16 -13.56 13.74
CA TRP A 563 24.63 -13.54 13.64
C TRP A 563 25.36 -13.92 14.95
N GLY A 564 24.66 -14.47 15.94
CA GLY A 564 25.27 -14.94 17.18
C GLY A 564 25.60 -13.85 18.20
N GLY A 565 25.04 -12.65 18.05
CA GLY A 565 25.29 -11.48 18.90
C GLY A 565 26.60 -10.76 18.57
N ALA A 566 27.04 -9.82 19.42
CA ALA A 566 28.41 -9.35 19.35
C ALA A 566 29.33 -10.54 19.69
N GLY A 567 29.98 -11.11 18.67
CA GLY A 567 30.90 -12.21 18.87
C GLY A 567 31.85 -11.87 20.02
N ARG A 568 31.92 -12.75 21.04
CA ARG A 568 32.95 -12.64 22.07
C ARG A 568 34.28 -12.61 21.32
N GLY A 569 34.97 -11.48 21.38
CA GLY A 569 36.31 -11.35 20.84
C GLY A 569 37.11 -12.56 21.32
N ARG A 570 37.65 -13.32 20.37
CA ARG A 570 38.79 -14.18 20.67
C ARG A 570 40.03 -13.31 20.73
#